data_AF-A0A1V6PAX8-F1
#
_entry.id   AF-A0A1V6PAX8-F1
#
_cell.length_a   1.000
_cell.length_b   1.000
_cell.length_c   1.000
_cell.angle_alpha   90.00
_cell.angle_beta   90.00
_cell.angle_gamma   90.00
#
_symmetry.space_group_name_H-M   'P 1'
#
loop_
_entity.id
_entity.type
_entity.pdbx_description
1 polymer ?
#
loop_
_entity_poly.entity_id
_entity_poly.type
_entity_poly.pdbx_seq_one_letter_code
_entity_poly.pdbx_strand_id
1 'polypeptide(L)'
;MRAFKTLSASSHASDHPELGDFNKRRVFIALYEREELSVGLSRRRLEHAAYHWKIIITPKDHSGSDCYAYSVTNGPIQKGKGHIIDGNRERIWQFREEQINPDISSLLVGMIMIGKVPSQVTRDDIKKNISPPTIQVPDKLWENGTTWIKEAIAKLQESGLAEEFYIQQFMDDALAFADHYTKHGLGRKCRFSISHHCFVHPRMKCPMLNYTKRPMW
;
A
#
# COMPACT_ATOMS: atom_id res chain seq x y z
N MET A 1 68.38 -27.18 -2.54
CA MET A 1 67.55 -26.85 -3.73
C MET A 1 66.09 -27.02 -3.33
N ARG A 2 65.33 -25.92 -3.33
CA ARG A 2 63.88 -25.89 -3.06
C ARG A 2 63.13 -26.26 -4.34
N ALA A 3 62.18 -27.18 -4.26
CA ALA A 3 61.16 -27.36 -5.30
C ALA A 3 59.79 -27.40 -4.60
N PHE A 4 59.05 -26.32 -4.76
CA PHE A 4 57.65 -26.20 -4.36
C PHE A 4 56.81 -27.15 -5.23
N LYS A 5 56.07 -28.06 -4.58
CA LYS A 5 55.00 -28.80 -5.26
C LYS A 5 53.76 -27.92 -5.29
N THR A 6 53.29 -27.71 -6.52
CA THR A 6 52.12 -26.94 -6.94
C THR A 6 50.87 -27.39 -6.19
N LEU A 7 50.20 -26.45 -5.52
CA LEU A 7 48.86 -26.63 -4.99
C LEU A 7 47.85 -26.60 -6.15
N SER A 8 47.01 -27.63 -6.20
CA SER A 8 45.80 -27.70 -7.03
C SER A 8 44.87 -26.54 -6.65
N ALA A 9 44.71 -25.57 -7.54
CA ALA A 9 43.64 -24.58 -7.45
C ALA A 9 42.32 -25.28 -7.82
N SER A 10 41.56 -25.65 -6.79
CA SER A 10 40.12 -25.89 -6.89
C SER A 10 39.49 -24.61 -7.41
N SER A 11 38.98 -24.63 -8.64
CA SER A 11 38.12 -23.58 -9.17
C SER A 11 36.84 -23.56 -8.35
N HIS A 12 36.81 -22.75 -7.28
CA HIS A 12 35.56 -22.22 -6.77
C HIS A 12 34.97 -21.36 -7.87
N ALA A 13 34.07 -21.97 -8.64
CA ALA A 13 33.02 -21.26 -9.32
C ALA A 13 32.40 -20.35 -8.26
N SER A 14 32.61 -19.06 -8.42
CA SER A 14 31.88 -18.03 -7.72
C SER A 14 30.40 -18.26 -8.01
N ASP A 15 29.68 -18.75 -7.00
CA ASP A 15 28.23 -18.66 -6.90
C ASP A 15 27.84 -17.18 -6.92
N HIS A 16 27.88 -16.58 -8.11
CA HIS A 16 27.03 -15.46 -8.42
C HIS A 16 25.64 -16.06 -8.61
N PRO A 17 24.69 -15.84 -7.68
CA PRO A 17 23.32 -16.18 -7.99
C PRO A 17 22.97 -15.42 -9.27
N GLU A 18 22.51 -16.18 -10.25
CA GLU A 18 22.00 -15.67 -11.51
C GLU A 18 21.18 -14.40 -11.27
N LEU A 19 21.36 -13.40 -12.14
CA LEU A 19 20.54 -12.19 -12.28
C LEU A 19 19.08 -12.59 -12.67
N GLY A 20 18.41 -13.34 -11.80
CA GLY A 20 17.07 -13.87 -11.96
C GLY A 20 16.03 -12.84 -11.51
N ASP A 21 15.28 -12.34 -12.49
CA ASP A 21 14.10 -11.46 -12.38
C ASP A 21 14.23 -10.33 -11.34
N PHE A 22 14.90 -9.26 -11.77
CA PHE A 22 14.74 -7.89 -11.33
C PHE A 22 13.27 -7.56 -10.96
N ASN A 23 12.92 -7.85 -9.71
CA ASN A 23 11.56 -8.12 -9.30
C ASN A 23 10.62 -6.96 -9.66
N LYS A 24 9.62 -7.27 -10.50
CA LYS A 24 8.61 -6.36 -11.11
C LYS A 24 7.66 -5.80 -10.04
N ARG A 25 8.22 -5.15 -9.03
CA ARG A 25 7.50 -4.65 -7.87
C ARG A 25 6.53 -3.56 -8.29
N ARG A 26 5.44 -3.46 -7.54
CA ARG A 26 4.33 -2.55 -7.79
C ARG A 26 4.01 -1.79 -6.52
N VAL A 27 3.66 -0.53 -6.69
CA VAL A 27 3.20 0.35 -5.61
C VAL A 27 1.69 0.39 -5.65
N PHE A 28 1.07 0.08 -4.52
CA PHE A 28 -0.37 0.15 -4.33
C PHE A 28 -0.73 1.09 -3.20
N ILE A 29 -1.85 1.78 -3.35
CA ILE A 29 -2.57 2.40 -2.25
C ILE A 29 -3.67 1.43 -1.82
N ALA A 30 -3.70 1.11 -0.54
CA ALA A 30 -4.64 0.16 0.04
C ALA A 30 -5.52 0.84 1.08
N LEU A 31 -6.81 0.52 1.02
CA LEU A 31 -7.82 0.98 1.98
C LEU A 31 -8.22 -0.19 2.87
N TYR A 32 -8.14 0.03 4.17
CA TYR A 32 -8.59 -0.91 5.18
C TYR A 32 -9.78 -0.33 5.94
N GLU A 33 -10.77 -1.17 6.21
CA GLU A 33 -11.87 -0.83 7.08
C GLU A 33 -11.36 -0.57 8.51
N ARG A 34 -11.95 0.43 9.17
CA ARG A 34 -11.73 0.82 10.57
C ARG A 34 -12.99 0.57 11.39
N GLU A 35 -13.63 -0.55 11.15
CA GLU A 35 -14.83 -1.01 11.87
C GLU A 35 -15.90 0.10 11.93
N GLU A 36 -16.35 0.48 13.13
CA GLU A 36 -17.38 1.50 13.36
C GLU A 36 -17.04 2.88 12.78
N LEU A 37 -15.76 3.17 12.52
CA LEU A 37 -15.33 4.43 11.91
C LEU A 37 -15.61 4.47 10.41
N SER A 38 -15.68 3.31 9.74
CA SER A 38 -15.91 3.19 8.31
C SER A 38 -17.39 3.12 7.92
N VAL A 39 -18.31 3.17 8.89
CA VAL A 39 -19.76 3.05 8.65
C VAL A 39 -20.57 4.21 9.22
N GLY A 40 -21.82 4.33 8.76
CA GLY A 40 -22.83 5.22 9.35
C GLY A 40 -22.43 6.70 9.41
N LEU A 41 -22.75 7.34 10.53
CA LEU A 41 -22.45 8.76 10.77
C LEU A 41 -20.95 9.01 10.94
N SER A 42 -20.22 8.07 11.53
CA SER A 42 -18.76 8.15 11.70
C SER A 42 -18.05 8.28 10.36
N ARG A 43 -18.42 7.45 9.37
CA ARG A 43 -17.89 7.56 8.01
C ARG A 43 -18.12 8.94 7.42
N ARG A 44 -19.34 9.47 7.53
CA ARG A 44 -19.68 10.78 6.93
C ARG A 44 -18.90 11.92 7.57
N ARG A 45 -18.66 11.84 8.89
CA ARG A 45 -17.93 12.86 9.64
C ARG A 45 -16.41 12.79 9.41
N LEU A 46 -15.86 11.59 9.22
CA LEU A 46 -14.42 11.36 9.12
C LEU A 46 -13.90 11.42 7.68
N GLU A 47 -14.76 11.33 6.67
CA GLU A 47 -14.38 11.41 5.25
C GLU A 47 -13.25 10.42 4.92
N HIS A 48 -12.12 10.86 4.36
CA HIS A 48 -10.98 9.97 4.07
C HIS A 48 -10.46 9.27 5.33
N ALA A 49 -10.50 9.92 6.49
CA ALA A 49 -10.02 9.33 7.75
C ALA A 49 -10.91 8.20 8.30
N ALA A 50 -12.07 7.97 7.69
CA ALA A 50 -12.95 6.84 8.00
C ALA A 50 -12.31 5.48 7.68
N TYR A 51 -11.29 5.47 6.80
CA TYR A 51 -10.54 4.27 6.41
C TYR A 51 -9.08 4.40 6.83
N HIS A 52 -8.41 3.26 7.00
CA HIS A 52 -6.97 3.22 7.25
C HIS A 52 -6.24 3.05 5.93
N TRP A 53 -5.35 3.99 5.63
CA TRP A 53 -4.62 4.05 4.37
C TRP A 53 -3.22 3.45 4.55
N LYS A 54 -2.84 2.57 3.61
CA LYS A 54 -1.48 2.01 3.57
C LYS A 54 -0.90 2.12 2.16
N ILE A 55 0.41 2.29 2.07
CA ILE A 55 1.17 2.00 0.85
C ILE A 55 1.60 0.55 0.93
N ILE A 56 1.30 -0.25 -0.09
CA ILE A 56 1.74 -1.64 -0.17
C ILE A 56 2.68 -1.79 -1.36
N ILE A 57 3.87 -2.34 -1.09
CA ILE A 57 4.82 -2.77 -2.11
C ILE A 57 4.70 -4.27 -2.25
N THR A 58 4.35 -4.73 -3.45
CA THR A 58 4.26 -6.16 -3.75
C THR A 58 5.19 -6.50 -4.91
N PRO A 59 5.78 -7.70 -4.93
CA PRO A 59 6.22 -8.34 -6.17
C PRO A 59 5.05 -8.44 -7.17
N LYS A 60 5.35 -8.61 -8.46
CA LYS A 60 4.31 -8.85 -9.47
C LYS A 60 3.57 -10.15 -9.19
N ASP A 61 4.35 -11.18 -8.91
CA ASP A 61 3.92 -12.53 -8.62
C ASP A 61 4.25 -12.76 -7.14
N HIS A 62 3.38 -12.25 -6.26
CA HIS A 62 3.60 -12.30 -4.82
C HIS A 62 3.11 -13.65 -4.27
N SER A 63 3.91 -14.30 -3.41
CA SER A 63 3.53 -15.55 -2.75
C SER A 63 3.76 -15.43 -1.24
N GLY A 64 2.70 -15.11 -0.51
CA GLY A 64 2.75 -15.05 0.94
C GLY A 64 3.20 -13.69 1.49
N SER A 65 4.22 -13.70 2.36
CA SER A 65 4.65 -12.56 3.17
C SER A 65 5.77 -11.72 2.52
N ASP A 66 5.89 -11.73 1.21
CA ASP A 66 6.88 -10.96 0.44
C ASP A 66 6.43 -9.51 0.16
N CYS A 67 5.29 -9.10 0.74
CA CYS A 67 4.74 -7.75 0.63
C CYS A 67 5.07 -6.92 1.87
N TYR A 68 5.33 -5.63 1.66
CA TYR A 68 5.56 -4.67 2.73
C TYR A 68 4.48 -3.59 2.69
N ALA A 69 3.92 -3.30 3.86
CA ALA A 69 2.96 -2.22 4.04
C ALA A 69 3.55 -1.11 4.90
N TYR A 70 3.27 0.12 4.51
CA TYR A 70 3.66 1.33 5.23
C TYR A 70 2.42 2.12 5.60
N SER A 71 2.37 2.63 6.81
CA SER A 71 1.31 3.54 7.23
C SER A 71 1.72 4.44 8.39
N VAL A 72 1.06 5.58 8.51
CA VAL A 72 1.06 6.37 9.74
C VAL A 72 -0.18 6.01 10.53
N THR A 73 -0.01 5.57 11.79
CA THR A 73 -1.10 5.11 12.65
C THR A 73 -0.84 5.43 14.12
N ASN A 74 -1.90 5.76 14.86
CA ASN A 74 -1.91 5.77 16.33
C ASN A 74 -2.61 4.53 16.93
N GLY A 75 -2.89 3.54 16.10
CA GLY A 75 -3.52 2.29 16.51
C GLY A 75 -2.61 1.44 17.39
N PRO A 76 -3.17 0.38 18.00
CA PRO A 76 -2.44 -0.53 18.85
C PRO A 76 -1.29 -1.20 18.07
N ILE A 77 -0.17 -1.42 18.77
CA ILE A 77 0.97 -2.21 18.27
C ILE A 77 0.88 -3.58 18.92
N GLN A 78 0.97 -4.66 18.15
CA GLN A 78 1.11 -5.99 18.73
C GLN A 78 2.53 -6.16 19.29
N LYS A 79 2.67 -6.34 20.62
CA LYS A 79 3.92 -6.75 21.26
C LYS A 79 3.84 -8.22 21.65
N GLY A 80 4.57 -9.09 20.95
CA GLY A 80 4.76 -10.51 21.29
C GLY A 80 3.90 -11.50 20.49
N LYS A 81 4.20 -12.80 20.61
CA LYS A 81 3.39 -13.89 20.03
C LYS A 81 2.24 -14.23 20.99
N GLY A 82 1.00 -14.18 20.50
CA GLY A 82 -0.16 -14.81 21.15
C GLY A 82 -1.10 -13.88 21.94
N HIS A 83 -0.62 -12.74 22.45
CA HIS A 83 -1.49 -11.75 23.10
C HIS A 83 -1.33 -10.37 22.46
N ILE A 84 -2.45 -9.76 22.06
CA ILE A 84 -2.49 -8.36 21.63
C ILE A 84 -2.29 -7.50 22.89
N ILE A 85 -1.03 -7.29 23.26
CA ILE A 85 -0.68 -6.25 24.23
C ILE A 85 -0.68 -4.95 23.43
N ASP A 86 -1.61 -4.05 23.71
CA ASP A 86 -1.63 -2.71 23.11
C ASP A 86 -0.35 -1.95 23.53
N GLY A 87 0.64 -1.99 22.64
CA GLY A 87 1.92 -1.33 22.82
C GLY A 87 1.88 0.19 22.61
N ASN A 88 0.72 0.76 22.25
CA ASN A 88 0.54 2.20 21.96
C ASN A 88 -0.66 2.77 22.73
N ARG A 89 -0.63 2.62 24.06
CA ARG A 89 -1.70 3.09 24.96
C ARG A 89 -1.92 4.60 24.90
N GLU A 90 -0.84 5.34 24.68
CA GLU A 90 -0.87 6.80 24.57
C GLU A 90 -1.38 7.28 23.21
N ARG A 91 -1.69 6.36 22.28
CA ARG A 91 -2.17 6.68 20.93
C ARG A 91 -1.25 7.68 20.23
N ILE A 92 0.05 7.49 20.40
CA ILE A 92 1.07 8.28 19.72
C ILE A 92 1.05 7.89 18.25
N TRP A 93 1.03 8.89 17.38
CA TRP A 93 1.14 8.67 15.94
C TRP A 93 2.53 8.19 15.57
N GLN A 94 2.60 7.10 14.81
CA GLN A 94 3.85 6.44 14.44
C GLN A 94 3.83 6.01 12.98
N PHE A 95 4.98 6.15 12.31
CA PHE A 95 5.22 5.55 11.02
C PHE A 95 5.57 4.07 11.23
N ARG A 96 4.82 3.20 10.57
CA ARG A 96 4.92 1.75 10.73
C ARG A 96 5.22 1.08 9.40
N GLU A 97 6.16 0.15 9.46
CA GLU A 97 6.45 -0.82 8.41
C GLU A 97 6.04 -2.21 8.89
N GLU A 98 5.30 -2.94 8.06
CA GLU A 98 4.80 -4.28 8.37
C GLU A 98 5.05 -5.20 7.18
N GLN A 99 5.62 -6.37 7.43
CA GLN A 99 5.60 -7.46 6.45
C GLN A 99 4.21 -8.10 6.50
N ILE A 100 3.53 -8.16 5.35
CA ILE A 100 2.12 -8.58 5.28
C ILE A 100 1.89 -9.59 4.17
N ASN A 101 0.77 -10.30 4.28
CA ASN A 101 0.13 -10.96 3.14
C ASN A 101 -1.23 -10.25 2.88
N PRO A 102 -1.40 -9.53 1.77
CA PRO A 102 -2.65 -8.81 1.49
C PRO A 102 -3.84 -9.74 1.26
N ASP A 103 -3.60 -10.99 0.85
CA ASP A 103 -4.64 -11.94 0.48
C ASP A 103 -5.35 -12.57 1.68
N ILE A 104 -4.82 -12.40 2.90
CA ILE A 104 -5.43 -12.95 4.13
C ILE A 104 -6.17 -11.93 5.01
N SER A 105 -5.98 -10.62 4.80
CA SER A 105 -6.66 -9.62 5.64
C SER A 105 -8.14 -9.47 5.30
N SER A 106 -9.04 -9.71 6.25
CA SER A 106 -10.50 -9.51 6.06
C SER A 106 -10.91 -8.04 6.00
N LEU A 107 -10.09 -7.15 6.58
CA LEU A 107 -10.35 -5.70 6.62
C LEU A 107 -9.92 -4.97 5.33
N LEU A 108 -9.21 -5.63 4.42
CA LEU A 108 -8.76 -5.03 3.18
C LEU A 108 -9.95 -4.83 2.23
N VAL A 109 -10.30 -3.56 1.97
CA VAL A 109 -11.38 -3.18 1.07
C VAL A 109 -10.92 -3.22 -0.39
N GLY A 110 -9.73 -2.69 -0.67
CA GLY A 110 -9.18 -2.68 -2.02
C GLY A 110 -7.74 -2.22 -2.08
N MET A 111 -7.07 -2.60 -3.18
CA MET A 111 -5.72 -2.15 -3.54
C MET A 111 -5.74 -1.55 -4.93
N ILE A 112 -5.23 -0.33 -5.06
CA ILE A 112 -5.17 0.41 -6.32
C ILE A 112 -3.70 0.59 -6.70
N MET A 113 -3.27 -0.01 -7.80
CA MET A 113 -1.90 0.17 -8.30
C MET A 113 -1.74 1.59 -8.80
N ILE A 114 -0.73 2.27 -8.28
CA ILE A 114 -0.37 3.63 -8.69
C ILE A 114 0.97 3.69 -9.43
N GLY A 115 1.76 2.61 -9.41
CA GLY A 115 3.06 2.62 -10.09
C GLY A 115 3.75 1.27 -10.14
N LYS A 116 4.80 1.23 -10.96
CA LYS A 116 5.74 0.11 -11.07
C LYS A 116 7.09 0.57 -10.55
N VAL A 117 7.71 -0.24 -9.72
CA VAL A 117 9.00 0.06 -9.11
C VAL A 117 10.11 -0.44 -10.05
N PRO A 118 11.01 0.45 -10.51
CA PRO A 118 12.19 0.03 -11.25
C PRO A 118 13.07 -0.91 -10.42
N SER A 119 13.72 -1.87 -11.06
CA SER A 119 14.41 -2.95 -10.36
C SER A 119 15.58 -2.49 -9.47
N GLN A 120 16.23 -1.41 -9.86
CA GLN A 120 17.31 -0.77 -9.13
C GLN A 120 16.86 -0.05 -7.84
N VAL A 121 15.57 0.25 -7.70
CA VAL A 121 15.05 0.99 -6.55
C VAL A 121 14.85 0.03 -5.39
N THR A 122 15.61 0.18 -4.32
CA THR A 122 15.52 -0.71 -3.16
C THR A 122 14.26 -0.41 -2.34
N ARG A 123 13.90 -1.34 -1.43
CA ARG A 123 12.83 -1.08 -0.46
C ARG A 123 13.16 0.14 0.41
N ASP A 124 14.41 0.28 0.81
CA ASP A 124 14.85 1.35 1.69
C ASP A 124 14.79 2.71 0.98
N ASP A 125 15.01 2.76 -0.34
CA ASP A 125 14.77 3.95 -1.16
C ASP A 125 13.29 4.37 -1.15
N ILE A 126 12.37 3.41 -1.34
CA ILE A 126 10.92 3.67 -1.28
C ILE A 126 10.55 4.17 0.12
N LYS A 127 10.99 3.46 1.16
CA LYS A 127 10.75 3.83 2.56
C LYS A 127 11.24 5.24 2.86
N LYS A 128 12.43 5.60 2.38
CA LYS A 128 12.99 6.95 2.55
C LYS A 128 12.11 8.02 1.90
N ASN A 129 11.53 7.75 0.73
CA ASN A 129 10.63 8.69 0.04
C ASN A 129 9.31 8.91 0.78
N ILE A 130 8.77 7.86 1.41
CA ILE A 130 7.45 7.91 2.05
C ILE A 130 7.50 8.08 3.57
N SER A 131 8.69 8.09 4.17
CA SER A 131 8.85 8.35 5.60
C SER A 131 8.56 9.82 5.88
N PRO A 132 7.63 10.15 6.79
CA PRO A 132 7.37 11.54 7.12
C PRO A 132 8.62 12.17 7.77
N PRO A 133 8.99 13.42 7.42
CA PRO A 133 10.13 14.09 8.04
C PRO A 133 9.88 14.37 9.53
N THR A 134 8.62 14.66 9.88
CA THR A 134 8.11 14.71 11.24
C THR A 134 6.69 14.15 11.23
N ILE A 135 6.32 13.42 12.27
CA ILE A 135 4.92 13.04 12.48
C ILE A 135 4.30 14.17 13.27
N GLN A 136 3.73 15.14 12.56
CA GLN A 136 3.00 16.23 13.22
C GLN A 136 1.78 15.65 13.95
N VAL A 137 1.32 16.31 15.00
CA VAL A 137 0.02 16.02 15.63
C VAL A 137 -0.92 17.14 15.17
N PRO A 138 -1.78 16.90 14.16
CA PRO A 138 -2.74 17.88 13.68
C PRO A 138 -3.72 18.17 14.80
N ASP A 139 -4.33 19.35 14.73
CA ASP A 139 -5.43 19.76 15.62
C ASP A 139 -6.55 18.71 15.65
N LYS A 140 -6.69 17.94 14.56
CA LYS A 140 -7.56 16.76 14.49
C LYS A 140 -6.75 15.47 14.53
N LEU A 141 -6.93 14.73 15.62
CA LEU A 141 -6.34 13.43 15.91
C LEU A 141 -6.56 12.32 14.87
N TRP A 142 -7.26 12.54 13.76
CA TRP A 142 -7.56 11.54 12.72
C TRP A 142 -7.04 11.90 11.33
N GLU A 143 -6.52 13.11 11.12
CA GLU A 143 -6.06 13.56 9.79
C GLU A 143 -4.66 13.05 9.43
N ASN A 144 -3.85 12.66 10.42
CA ASN A 144 -2.45 12.27 10.22
C ASN A 144 -2.19 11.19 9.17
N GLY A 145 -2.96 10.10 9.19
CA GLY A 145 -2.83 9.05 8.18
C GLY A 145 -3.23 9.51 6.78
N THR A 146 -4.22 10.40 6.69
CA THR A 146 -4.72 10.97 5.42
C THR A 146 -3.76 12.01 4.85
N THR A 147 -3.24 12.90 5.69
CA THR A 147 -2.22 13.88 5.29
C THR A 147 -0.96 13.17 4.82
N TRP A 148 -0.48 12.20 5.63
CA TRP A 148 0.69 11.40 5.27
C TRP A 148 0.52 10.68 3.92
N ILE A 149 -0.63 10.02 3.67
CA ILE A 149 -0.77 9.28 2.41
C ILE A 149 -0.78 10.20 1.19
N LYS A 150 -1.35 11.42 1.30
CA LYS A 150 -1.31 12.42 0.22
C LYS A 150 0.11 12.87 -0.06
N GLU A 151 0.87 13.21 0.98
CA GLU A 151 2.28 13.61 0.86
C GLU A 151 3.16 12.47 0.32
N ALA A 152 2.92 11.24 0.78
CA ALA A 152 3.66 10.07 0.33
C ALA A 152 3.37 9.75 -1.14
N ILE A 153 2.11 9.88 -1.61
CA ILE A 153 1.78 9.76 -3.03
C ILE A 153 2.52 10.83 -3.83
N ALA A 154 2.50 12.09 -3.40
CA ALA A 154 3.21 13.17 -4.08
C ALA A 154 4.72 12.88 -4.20
N LYS A 155 5.35 12.39 -3.12
CA LYS A 155 6.77 11.99 -3.14
C LYS A 155 7.06 10.83 -4.08
N LEU A 156 6.13 9.88 -4.20
CA LEU A 156 6.25 8.78 -5.15
C LEU A 156 6.09 9.26 -6.61
N GLN A 157 5.22 10.23 -6.87
CA GLN A 157 5.09 10.90 -8.17
C GLN A 157 6.37 11.65 -8.54
N GLU A 158 6.86 12.51 -7.65
CA GLU A 158 8.11 13.28 -7.82
C GLU A 158 9.34 12.40 -8.11
N SER A 159 9.38 11.19 -7.53
CA SER A 159 10.48 10.22 -7.71
C SER A 159 10.28 9.27 -8.88
N GLY A 160 9.20 9.41 -9.65
CA GLY A 160 8.87 8.54 -10.79
C GLY A 160 8.50 7.10 -10.39
N LEU A 161 8.10 6.88 -9.13
CA LEU A 161 7.67 5.59 -8.58
C LEU A 161 6.15 5.40 -8.63
N ALA A 162 5.40 6.46 -8.94
CA ALA A 162 3.97 6.47 -9.21
C ALA A 162 3.64 7.25 -10.49
N GLU A 163 2.53 6.92 -11.11
CA GLU A 163 1.95 7.68 -12.23
C GLU A 163 1.47 9.06 -11.76
N GLU A 164 1.55 10.05 -12.65
CA GLU A 164 1.02 11.39 -12.41
C GLU A 164 -0.52 11.39 -12.48
N PHE A 165 -1.16 11.85 -11.42
CA PHE A 165 -2.62 12.02 -11.30
C PHE A 165 -2.95 13.03 -10.20
N TYR A 166 -4.14 13.61 -10.26
CA TYR A 166 -4.60 14.55 -9.23
C TYR A 166 -4.94 13.80 -7.93
N ILE A 167 -4.09 13.95 -6.92
CA ILE A 167 -4.14 13.18 -5.67
C ILE A 167 -5.48 13.30 -4.94
N GLN A 168 -6.04 14.51 -4.88
CA GLN A 168 -7.30 14.73 -4.16
C GLN A 168 -8.46 13.95 -4.80
N GLN A 169 -8.60 14.03 -6.12
CA GLN A 169 -9.61 13.26 -6.84
C GLN A 169 -9.38 11.76 -6.73
N PHE A 170 -8.14 11.30 -6.78
CA PHE A 170 -7.83 9.89 -6.53
C PHE A 170 -8.34 9.42 -5.16
N MET A 171 -8.11 10.22 -4.10
CA MET A 171 -8.57 9.90 -2.75
C MET A 171 -10.11 9.87 -2.66
N ASP A 172 -10.78 10.82 -3.32
CA ASP A 172 -12.25 10.90 -3.36
C ASP A 172 -12.86 9.70 -4.10
N ASP A 173 -12.27 9.31 -5.24
CA ASP A 173 -12.72 8.17 -6.03
C ASP A 173 -12.47 6.84 -5.31
N ALA A 174 -11.33 6.70 -4.63
CA ALA A 174 -11.02 5.53 -3.81
C ALA A 174 -11.99 5.40 -2.62
N LEU A 175 -12.36 6.52 -1.99
CA LEU A 175 -13.35 6.56 -0.92
C LEU A 175 -14.75 6.19 -1.44
N ALA A 176 -15.13 6.68 -2.62
CA ALA A 176 -16.40 6.32 -3.26
C ALA A 176 -16.47 4.82 -3.60
N PHE A 177 -15.35 4.24 -4.04
CA PHE A 177 -15.22 2.79 -4.23
C PHE A 177 -15.43 2.04 -2.91
N ALA A 178 -14.77 2.45 -1.83
CA ALA A 178 -14.89 1.80 -0.53
C ALA A 178 -16.33 1.84 0.00
N ASP A 179 -17.01 2.98 -0.14
CA ASP A 179 -18.43 3.12 0.20
C ASP A 179 -19.34 2.14 -0.54
N HIS A 180 -19.09 1.96 -1.84
CA HIS A 180 -19.84 1.01 -2.65
C HIS A 180 -19.56 -0.43 -2.19
N TYR A 181 -18.31 -0.77 -1.89
CA TYR A 181 -17.93 -2.09 -1.39
C TYR A 181 -18.64 -2.44 -0.07
N THR A 182 -18.58 -1.52 0.90
CA THR A 182 -19.16 -1.71 2.24
C THR A 182 -20.69 -1.81 2.19
N LYS A 183 -21.37 -1.00 1.37
CA LYS A 183 -22.84 -1.04 1.25
C LYS A 183 -23.37 -2.31 0.59
N HIS A 184 -22.61 -2.89 -0.33
CA HIS A 184 -23.08 -4.00 -1.15
C HIS A 184 -22.53 -5.37 -0.73
N GLY A 185 -21.77 -5.45 0.38
CA GLY A 185 -21.30 -6.71 0.95
C GLY A 185 -20.54 -7.58 -0.07
N LEU A 186 -19.82 -6.94 -1.00
CA LEU A 186 -19.12 -7.64 -2.08
C LEU A 186 -17.94 -8.41 -1.49
N GLY A 187 -18.16 -9.64 -1.01
CA GLY A 187 -17.19 -10.48 -0.31
C GLY A 187 -15.98 -10.98 -1.13
N ARG A 188 -15.51 -10.24 -2.14
CA ARG A 188 -14.29 -10.55 -2.90
C ARG A 188 -13.38 -9.33 -2.99
N LYS A 189 -12.15 -9.49 -2.51
CA LYS A 189 -11.07 -8.51 -2.61
C LYS A 189 -10.87 -8.09 -4.06
N CYS A 190 -10.89 -6.78 -4.32
CA CYS A 190 -10.68 -6.26 -5.66
C CYS A 190 -9.32 -5.53 -5.76
N ARG A 191 -8.56 -5.87 -6.81
CA ARG A 191 -7.27 -5.25 -7.13
C ARG A 191 -7.42 -4.51 -8.46
N PHE A 192 -7.16 -3.20 -8.45
CA PHE A 192 -7.29 -2.35 -9.64
C PHE A 192 -5.94 -1.76 -10.03
N SER A 193 -5.84 -1.31 -11.28
CA SER A 193 -4.73 -0.49 -11.75
C SER A 193 -5.29 0.82 -12.25
N ILE A 194 -4.62 1.92 -11.92
CA ILE A 194 -4.78 3.14 -12.71
C ILE A 194 -4.28 2.81 -14.12
N SER A 195 -5.05 3.19 -15.13
CA SER A 195 -4.59 3.19 -16.52
C SER A 195 -4.83 4.60 -17.05
N HIS A 196 -3.96 5.07 -17.94
CA HIS A 196 -3.92 6.44 -18.49
C HIS A 196 -5.25 6.97 -19.07
N HIS A 197 -6.30 6.15 -19.19
CA HIS A 197 -7.62 6.53 -19.72
C HIS A 197 -8.73 6.66 -18.64
N CYS A 198 -8.43 6.46 -17.35
CA CYS A 198 -9.48 6.34 -16.33
C CYS A 198 -9.96 7.65 -15.69
N PHE A 199 -9.23 8.76 -15.84
CA PHE A 199 -9.50 10.00 -15.08
C PHE A 199 -10.09 11.17 -15.88
N VAL A 200 -10.31 11.04 -17.19
CA VAL A 200 -10.99 12.10 -17.97
C VAL A 200 -12.53 11.93 -17.99
N HIS A 201 -13.07 10.75 -17.65
CA HIS A 201 -14.50 10.46 -17.39
C HIS A 201 -14.68 9.03 -16.84
N PRO A 202 -15.76 8.69 -16.10
CA PRO A 202 -15.74 7.72 -15.02
C PRO A 202 -15.66 6.29 -15.55
N ARG A 203 -14.57 5.59 -15.25
CA ARG A 203 -14.49 4.11 -15.28
C ARG A 203 -13.15 3.67 -14.68
N MET A 204 -13.11 3.52 -13.36
CA MET A 204 -12.32 2.42 -12.81
C MET A 204 -12.93 1.15 -13.42
N LYS A 205 -12.19 0.46 -14.32
CA LYS A 205 -12.66 -0.80 -14.90
C LYS A 205 -12.62 -1.88 -13.83
N CYS A 206 -13.64 -1.89 -12.98
CA CYS A 206 -14.07 -3.08 -12.27
C CYS A 206 -14.96 -3.87 -13.24
N PRO A 207 -14.69 -5.18 -13.48
CA PRO A 207 -15.56 -6.02 -14.31
C PRO A 207 -16.99 -6.19 -13.75
N MET A 208 -17.31 -5.61 -12.58
CA MET A 208 -18.57 -5.81 -11.87
C MET A 208 -19.55 -4.63 -11.95
N LEU A 209 -19.23 -3.55 -12.67
CA LEU A 209 -20.17 -2.44 -12.90
C LEU A 209 -20.81 -2.54 -14.29
N ASN A 210 -21.64 -3.58 -14.50
CA ASN A 210 -22.67 -3.52 -15.54
C ASN A 210 -23.77 -2.57 -15.08
N TYR A 211 -23.62 -1.28 -15.39
CA TYR A 211 -24.74 -0.35 -15.31
C TYR A 211 -25.69 -0.64 -16.47
N THR A 212 -26.86 -1.20 -16.15
CA THR A 212 -28.01 -1.20 -17.03
C THR A 212 -28.34 0.24 -17.42
N LYS A 213 -28.38 0.52 -18.73
CA LYS A 213 -29.01 1.73 -19.26
C LYS A 213 -30.44 1.78 -18.72
N ARG A 214 -30.77 2.75 -17.86
CA ARG A 214 -32.18 3.15 -17.71
C ARG A 214 -32.57 3.95 -18.96
N PRO A 215 -33.73 3.68 -19.58
CA PRO A 215 -34.21 4.50 -20.68
C PRO A 215 -34.63 5.86 -20.15
N MET A 216 -34.24 6.92 -20.87
CA MET A 216 -34.86 8.22 -20.75
C MET A 216 -36.33 8.10 -21.17
N TRP A 217 -37.22 8.48 -20.26
CA TRP A 217 -38.44 9.20 -20.60
C TRP A 217 -38.42 10.48 -19.79
#